data_AF-A0A959SPB4-F1
#
_entry.id   AF-A0A959SPB4-F1
#
_cell.length_a   1.000
_cell.length_b   1.000
_cell.length_c   1.000
_cell.angle_alpha   90.00
_cell.angle_beta   90.00
_cell.angle_gamma   90.00
#
_symmetry.space_group_name_H-M   'P 1'
#
loop_
_entity.id
_entity.type
_entity.pdbx_description
1 polymer ?
#
loop_
_entity_poly.entity_id
_entity_poly.type
_entity_poly.pdbx_seq_one_letter_code
_entity_poly.pdbx_strand_id
1 'polypeptide(L)'
;MRAILSVLSLALFATVASAQTATFWQPFPLDAASRQLRDITPERAWEARLDTSGLRAFLASTPSGSVLDLAMAQRTLALPLPDGSFMDFHILETSLMHPDLAARYPYIRTYSGVGVQDPSVTVKFDLTPAGFHAMVLGLPGGDAFVDPAYRGNSIRHQAYWKHDLATPAPGGRMCSYEEVNDLKHHAALTRQWVQEAGTARAGDCQFRTYRLALACTGEYANFFGATGANKAPAIAAMATSLNRVNGIYERDAALTMVLVANNDQLVFTNPSTDGYTNNDGGAMLGENQTKCNAVIGSANYDIGHVFSTGGGGVAYLNSPCTGNKAGGVTGSGAPVGDPFDIDYVAHEMGHQYGGNHSQNNNCNRAYPASVEVGSGITIMGYAGICAPDVA
;
A
#
# COMPACT_ATOMS: atom_id res chain seq x y z
N MET A 1 60.56 36.37 -47.81
CA MET A 1 60.42 36.59 -46.35
C MET A 1 59.08 36.02 -45.91
N ARG A 2 59.06 35.46 -44.70
CA ARG A 2 58.22 34.34 -44.25
C ARG A 2 56.72 34.66 -44.09
N ALA A 3 55.88 33.72 -44.51
CA ALA A 3 54.45 33.64 -44.20
C ALA A 3 54.27 33.12 -42.76
N ILE A 4 53.33 33.72 -42.01
CA ILE A 4 52.87 33.22 -40.71
C ILE A 4 51.35 33.06 -40.81
N LEU A 5 50.90 31.81 -40.91
CA LEU A 5 49.51 31.40 -40.71
C LEU A 5 49.27 31.28 -39.20
N SER A 6 48.34 32.06 -38.66
CA SER A 6 47.81 31.88 -37.30
C SER A 6 46.59 30.97 -37.37
N VAL A 7 46.73 29.73 -36.90
CA VAL A 7 45.63 28.78 -36.72
C VAL A 7 44.96 29.09 -35.38
N LEU A 8 43.71 29.54 -35.42
CA LEU A 8 42.87 29.75 -34.24
C LEU A 8 42.17 28.43 -33.90
N SER A 9 42.66 27.72 -32.89
CA SER A 9 42.03 26.51 -32.35
C SER A 9 40.89 26.89 -31.41
N LEU A 10 39.66 26.80 -31.90
CA LEU A 10 38.45 26.99 -31.10
C LEU A 10 38.19 25.72 -30.27
N ALA A 11 38.57 25.74 -28.99
CA ALA A 11 38.26 24.67 -28.06
C ALA A 11 36.77 24.70 -27.71
N LEU A 12 36.01 23.75 -28.25
CA LEU A 12 34.61 23.51 -27.91
C LEU A 12 34.56 22.88 -26.51
N PHE A 13 34.34 23.68 -25.46
CA PHE A 13 34.03 23.14 -24.14
C PHE A 13 32.61 22.57 -24.18
N ALA A 14 32.49 21.25 -24.32
CA ALA A 14 31.26 20.53 -24.05
C ALA A 14 31.00 20.62 -22.53
N THR A 15 30.10 21.51 -22.12
CA THR A 15 29.54 21.48 -20.77
C THR A 15 28.69 20.22 -20.67
N VAL A 16 29.26 19.17 -20.08
CA VAL A 16 28.48 18.02 -19.62
C VAL A 16 27.64 18.54 -18.46
N ALA A 17 26.38 18.89 -18.75
CA ALA A 17 25.39 19.13 -17.71
C ALA A 17 25.18 17.80 -16.99
N SER A 18 25.88 17.58 -15.89
CA SER A 18 25.48 16.56 -14.92
C SER A 18 24.12 17.01 -14.40
N ALA A 19 23.06 16.30 -14.78
CA ALA A 19 21.77 16.45 -14.13
C ALA A 19 22.00 16.12 -12.65
N GLN A 20 22.11 17.15 -11.81
CA GLN A 20 22.10 16.94 -10.37
C GLN A 20 20.75 16.33 -10.04
N THR A 21 20.76 15.06 -9.65
CA THR A 21 19.59 14.43 -9.06
C THR A 21 19.19 15.28 -7.86
N ALA A 22 18.00 15.89 -7.91
CA ALA A 22 17.52 16.71 -6.81
C ALA A 22 17.34 15.81 -5.58
N THR A 23 18.24 15.91 -4.61
CA THR A 23 18.12 15.18 -3.35
C THR A 23 17.28 16.03 -2.39
N PHE A 24 16.02 15.66 -2.17
CA PHE A 24 15.15 16.32 -1.18
C PHE A 24 15.46 15.87 0.26
N TRP A 25 16.42 14.97 0.43
CA TRP A 25 16.71 14.29 1.68
C TRP A 25 18.04 14.76 2.25
N GLN A 26 18.06 15.04 3.54
CA GLN A 26 19.26 15.36 4.28
C GLN A 26 19.40 14.41 5.46
N PRO A 27 20.54 13.69 5.62
CA PRO A 27 20.76 12.84 6.79
C PRO A 27 20.52 13.62 8.09
N PHE A 28 19.68 13.06 8.95
CA PHE A 28 19.33 13.67 10.23
C PHE A 28 19.00 12.59 11.25
N PRO A 29 20.00 12.13 12.02
CA PRO A 29 19.77 11.16 13.08
C PRO A 29 18.79 11.69 14.13
N LEU A 30 17.90 10.83 14.59
CA LEU A 30 17.00 11.08 15.70
C LEU A 30 17.78 11.04 17.03
N ASP A 31 17.37 11.86 17.98
CA ASP A 31 17.82 11.76 19.36
C ASP A 31 17.05 10.66 20.12
N ALA A 32 17.48 10.35 21.35
CA ALA A 32 16.87 9.31 22.16
C ALA A 32 15.39 9.62 22.47
N ALA A 33 15.03 10.89 22.68
CA ALA A 33 13.66 11.31 22.96
C ALA A 33 12.75 11.08 21.75
N SER A 34 13.19 11.48 20.56
CA SER A 34 12.45 11.31 19.30
C SER A 34 12.22 9.84 18.97
N ARG A 35 13.16 8.94 19.31
CA ARG A 35 12.99 7.49 19.11
C ARG A 35 11.86 6.88 19.93
N GLN A 36 11.52 7.47 21.08
CA GLN A 36 10.41 7.00 21.93
C GLN A 36 9.02 7.40 21.42
N LEU A 37 8.96 8.32 20.44
CA LEU A 37 7.71 8.81 19.86
C LEU A 37 7.31 8.05 18.60
N ARG A 38 8.12 7.08 18.15
CA ARG A 38 7.91 6.38 16.89
C ARG A 38 6.76 5.39 17.01
N ASP A 39 5.86 5.44 16.04
CA ASP A 39 4.84 4.42 15.82
C ASP A 39 5.42 3.16 15.14
N ILE A 40 6.47 3.35 14.33
CA ILE A 40 7.18 2.30 13.59
C ILE A 40 8.61 2.23 14.13
N THR A 41 8.98 1.08 14.70
CA THR A 41 10.24 0.91 15.44
C THR A 41 11.10 -0.20 14.83
N PRO A 42 11.76 0.05 13.69
CA PRO A 42 12.72 -0.90 13.14
C PRO A 42 13.99 -0.96 14.02
N GLU A 43 14.63 -2.11 14.06
CA GLU A 43 15.93 -2.33 14.72
C GLU A 43 17.04 -1.48 14.07
N ARG A 44 16.97 -1.30 12.74
CA ARG A 44 17.88 -0.49 11.95
C ARG A 44 17.11 0.42 11.00
N ALA A 45 17.55 1.67 10.90
CA ALA A 45 17.01 2.61 9.95
C ALA A 45 18.02 3.70 9.60
N TRP A 46 17.95 4.20 8.37
CA TRP A 46 18.55 5.47 7.98
C TRP A 46 17.58 6.62 8.22
N GLU A 47 17.99 7.63 8.97
CA GLU A 47 17.12 8.71 9.44
C GLU A 47 17.44 10.03 8.71
N ALA A 48 16.41 10.74 8.28
CA ALA A 48 16.56 11.93 7.45
C ALA A 48 15.51 13.01 7.68
N ARG A 49 15.86 14.22 7.25
CA ARG A 49 14.97 15.35 7.07
C ARG A 49 14.59 15.45 5.60
N LEU A 50 13.30 15.60 5.33
CA LEU A 50 12.76 15.87 4.01
C LEU A 50 12.55 17.38 3.80
N ASP A 51 12.97 17.90 2.65
CA ASP A 51 12.45 19.15 2.09
C ASP A 51 11.09 18.87 1.43
N THR A 52 10.05 18.87 2.26
CA THR A 52 8.68 18.59 1.83
C THR A 52 8.17 19.63 0.81
N SER A 53 8.67 20.87 0.90
CA SER A 53 8.26 21.96 0.00
C SER A 53 8.86 21.80 -1.40
N GLY A 54 10.17 21.53 -1.47
CA GLY A 54 10.88 21.24 -2.71
C GLY A 54 10.35 19.98 -3.37
N LEU A 55 10.13 18.91 -2.61
CA LEU A 55 9.57 17.67 -3.15
C LEU A 55 8.17 17.89 -3.72
N ARG A 56 7.30 18.62 -3.00
CA ARG A 56 5.94 18.93 -3.49
C ARG A 56 5.96 19.71 -4.79
N ALA A 57 6.81 20.73 -4.89
CA ALA A 57 6.95 21.52 -6.11
C ALA A 57 7.49 20.67 -7.27
N PHE A 58 8.46 19.80 -7.01
CA PHE A 58 8.99 18.86 -8.00
C PHE A 58 7.91 17.91 -8.52
N LEU A 59 7.14 17.31 -7.61
CA LEU A 59 6.09 16.33 -7.93
C LEU A 59 4.86 16.93 -8.61
N ALA A 60 4.55 18.20 -8.37
CA ALA A 60 3.42 18.88 -9.04
C ALA A 60 3.56 18.95 -10.57
N SER A 61 4.75 18.69 -11.10
CA SER A 61 5.05 18.65 -12.54
C SER A 61 5.26 17.22 -13.09
N THR A 62 5.06 16.20 -12.26
CA THR A 62 5.16 14.80 -12.68
C THR A 62 3.99 14.44 -13.60
N PRO A 63 4.23 13.80 -14.77
CA PRO A 63 3.15 13.37 -15.65
C PRO A 63 2.22 12.37 -14.95
N SER A 64 0.92 12.49 -15.19
CA SER A 64 -0.08 11.52 -14.73
C SER A 64 -0.24 10.39 -15.74
N GLY A 65 -0.52 9.18 -15.26
CA GLY A 65 -0.76 8.02 -16.11
C GLY A 65 -1.25 6.81 -15.33
N SER A 66 -1.21 5.64 -15.98
CA SER A 66 -1.42 4.35 -15.33
C SER A 66 -0.07 3.67 -15.05
N VAL A 67 -0.09 2.62 -14.24
CA VAL A 67 1.11 1.80 -14.00
C VAL A 67 1.60 1.08 -15.26
N LEU A 68 0.74 0.89 -16.26
CA LEU A 68 1.11 0.32 -17.55
C LEU A 68 1.96 1.29 -18.39
N ASP A 69 1.89 2.60 -18.09
CA ASP A 69 2.64 3.64 -18.79
C ASP A 69 4.04 3.87 -18.19
N LEU A 70 4.39 3.19 -17.08
CA LEU A 70 5.65 3.41 -16.35
C LEU A 70 6.89 3.15 -17.20
N ALA A 71 6.83 2.21 -18.15
CA ALA A 71 7.92 1.92 -19.06
C ALA A 71 8.27 3.13 -19.98
N MET A 72 7.35 4.08 -20.14
CA MET A 72 7.53 5.30 -20.92
C MET A 72 7.85 6.53 -20.06
N ALA A 73 7.86 6.37 -18.73
CA ALA A 73 8.12 7.47 -17.81
C ALA A 73 9.58 7.95 -17.92
N GLN A 74 9.77 9.27 -17.90
CA GLN A 74 11.10 9.89 -18.01
C GLN A 74 11.43 10.77 -16.81
N ARG A 75 10.45 11.10 -15.97
CA ARG A 75 10.66 11.91 -14.77
C ARG A 75 11.40 11.06 -13.75
N THR A 76 12.59 11.48 -13.34
CA THR A 76 13.42 10.71 -12.41
C THR A 76 13.43 11.30 -11.01
N LEU A 77 13.21 10.47 -9.98
CA LEU A 77 13.31 10.82 -8.57
C LEU A 77 14.25 9.86 -7.86
N ALA A 78 15.23 10.39 -7.12
CA ALA A 78 16.04 9.60 -6.20
C ALA A 78 15.32 9.43 -4.86
N LEU A 79 15.28 8.18 -4.39
CA LEU A 79 14.76 7.82 -3.07
C LEU A 79 15.87 7.19 -2.22
N PRO A 80 15.89 7.47 -0.91
CA PRO A 80 16.85 6.88 -0.01
C PRO A 80 16.54 5.39 0.21
N LEU A 81 17.60 4.61 0.37
CA LEU A 81 17.53 3.22 0.80
C LEU A 81 17.95 3.09 2.27
N PRO A 82 17.63 1.97 2.95
CA PRO A 82 17.91 1.78 4.38
C PRO A 82 19.40 1.83 4.77
N ASP A 83 20.31 1.59 3.82
CA ASP A 83 21.75 1.69 4.02
C ASP A 83 22.30 3.11 3.85
N GLY A 84 21.43 4.09 3.55
CA GLY A 84 21.77 5.49 3.30
C GLY A 84 22.24 5.78 1.87
N SER A 85 22.26 4.77 1.00
CA SER A 85 22.40 4.98 -0.45
C SER A 85 21.10 5.52 -1.06
N PHE A 86 21.14 5.84 -2.35
CA PHE A 86 19.98 6.33 -3.10
C PHE A 86 19.80 5.53 -4.38
N MET A 87 18.55 5.32 -4.76
CA MET A 87 18.18 4.69 -6.02
C MET A 87 17.28 5.62 -6.83
N ASP A 88 17.55 5.69 -8.14
CA ASP A 88 16.77 6.49 -9.08
C ASP A 88 15.59 5.70 -9.63
N PHE A 89 14.43 6.35 -9.66
CA PHE A 89 13.20 5.78 -10.22
C PHE A 89 12.64 6.67 -11.32
N HIS A 90 12.21 6.08 -12.44
CA HIS A 90 11.29 6.73 -13.36
C HIS A 90 9.88 6.71 -12.76
N ILE A 91 9.24 7.87 -12.60
CA ILE A 91 8.00 8.02 -11.84
C ILE A 91 6.85 8.59 -12.67
N LEU A 92 5.63 8.21 -12.30
CA LEU A 92 4.36 8.79 -12.76
C LEU A 92 3.44 9.08 -11.57
N GLU A 93 2.61 10.12 -11.70
CA GLU A 93 1.45 10.30 -10.81
C GLU A 93 0.38 9.27 -11.19
N THR A 94 0.06 8.37 -10.27
CA THR A 94 -0.93 7.29 -10.44
C THR A 94 -1.98 7.43 -9.37
N SER A 95 -3.08 8.14 -9.68
CA SER A 95 -4.15 8.43 -8.71
C SER A 95 -4.91 7.17 -8.33
N LEU A 96 -4.99 6.89 -7.02
CA LEU A 96 -5.87 5.87 -6.44
C LEU A 96 -7.27 6.41 -6.11
N MET A 97 -7.55 7.68 -6.40
CA MET A 97 -8.86 8.30 -6.16
C MET A 97 -9.56 8.59 -7.48
N HIS A 98 -10.86 8.35 -7.52
CA HIS A 98 -11.72 8.89 -8.57
C HIS A 98 -11.52 10.42 -8.68
N PRO A 99 -11.56 11.03 -9.89
CA PRO A 99 -11.29 12.45 -10.08
C PRO A 99 -12.05 13.40 -9.14
N ASP A 100 -13.35 13.15 -8.90
CA ASP A 100 -14.15 13.97 -7.99
C ASP A 100 -13.66 13.93 -6.54
N LEU A 101 -13.18 12.76 -6.07
CA LEU A 101 -12.61 12.62 -4.74
C LEU A 101 -11.25 13.30 -4.68
N ALA A 102 -10.40 13.08 -5.69
CA ALA A 102 -9.10 13.74 -5.81
C ALA A 102 -9.21 15.28 -5.82
N ALA A 103 -10.24 15.82 -6.46
CA ALA A 103 -10.52 17.25 -6.47
C ALA A 103 -10.90 17.80 -5.09
N ARG A 104 -11.57 17.01 -4.23
CA ARG A 104 -11.86 17.39 -2.84
C ARG A 104 -10.66 17.27 -1.91
N TYR A 105 -9.73 16.36 -2.22
CA TYR A 105 -8.52 16.12 -1.42
C TYR A 105 -7.22 16.25 -2.24
N PRO A 106 -6.96 17.42 -2.87
CA PRO A 106 -5.90 17.58 -3.87
C PRO A 106 -4.47 17.46 -3.31
N TYR A 107 -4.33 17.48 -1.98
CA TYR A 107 -3.05 17.36 -1.27
C TYR A 107 -2.65 15.91 -0.96
N ILE A 108 -3.51 14.93 -1.29
CA ILE A 108 -3.22 13.50 -1.19
C ILE A 108 -2.87 13.04 -2.61
N ARG A 109 -1.59 12.76 -2.85
CA ARG A 109 -1.07 12.44 -4.18
C ARG A 109 -0.27 11.16 -4.13
N THR A 110 -0.52 10.27 -5.07
CA THR A 110 0.09 8.93 -5.14
C THR A 110 0.81 8.73 -6.46
N TYR A 111 1.89 7.97 -6.41
CA TYR A 111 2.82 7.82 -7.51
C TYR A 111 3.32 6.38 -7.56
N SER A 112 3.70 5.97 -8.76
CA SER A 112 4.36 4.69 -9.00
C SER A 112 5.67 4.95 -9.74
N GLY A 113 6.63 4.04 -9.58
CA GLY A 113 7.90 4.13 -10.29
C GLY A 113 8.58 2.78 -10.50
N VAL A 114 9.53 2.79 -11.43
CA VAL A 114 10.41 1.65 -11.75
C VAL A 114 11.86 2.11 -11.67
N GLY A 115 12.75 1.23 -11.21
CA GLY A 115 14.17 1.52 -11.11
C GLY A 115 14.76 1.88 -12.46
N VAL A 116 15.56 2.95 -12.52
CA VAL A 116 16.24 3.37 -13.76
C VAL A 116 17.28 2.32 -14.18
N GLN A 117 18.02 1.78 -13.21
CA GLN A 117 19.05 0.78 -13.45
C GLN A 117 18.50 -0.65 -13.51
N ASP A 118 17.41 -0.90 -12.79
CA ASP A 118 16.74 -2.20 -12.72
C ASP A 118 15.22 -2.03 -12.71
N PRO A 119 14.54 -2.20 -13.86
CA PRO A 119 13.09 -2.08 -13.95
C PRO A 119 12.29 -3.14 -13.19
N SER A 120 12.94 -4.20 -12.68
CA SER A 120 12.28 -5.19 -11.81
C SER A 120 12.07 -4.67 -10.39
N VAL A 121 12.84 -3.65 -9.98
CA VAL A 121 12.62 -2.93 -8.72
C VAL A 121 11.56 -1.87 -8.95
N THR A 122 10.49 -1.95 -8.17
CA THR A 122 9.35 -1.02 -8.30
C THR A 122 9.17 -0.22 -7.02
N VAL A 123 8.53 0.95 -7.12
CA VAL A 123 8.18 1.76 -5.96
C VAL A 123 6.74 2.24 -6.04
N LYS A 124 6.04 2.15 -4.91
CA LYS A 124 4.82 2.91 -4.63
C LYS A 124 5.15 3.98 -3.61
N PHE A 125 4.78 5.22 -3.88
CA PHE A 125 4.95 6.29 -2.90
C PHE A 125 3.83 7.31 -2.95
N ASP A 126 3.65 8.03 -1.86
CA ASP A 126 2.67 9.10 -1.73
C ASP A 126 3.24 10.28 -0.96
N LEU A 127 2.68 11.45 -1.25
CA LEU A 127 2.93 12.66 -0.47
C LEU A 127 1.58 13.22 -0.03
N THR A 128 1.33 13.13 1.27
CA THR A 128 0.10 13.59 1.92
C THR A 128 0.41 14.69 2.94
N PRO A 129 -0.59 15.27 3.62
CA PRO A 129 -0.32 16.12 4.77
C PRO A 129 0.40 15.40 5.93
N ALA A 130 0.29 14.07 6.02
CA ALA A 130 0.92 13.28 7.06
C ALA A 130 2.43 13.06 6.81
N GLY A 131 2.88 13.15 5.56
CA GLY A 131 4.30 12.97 5.20
C GLY A 131 4.48 12.30 3.85
N PHE A 132 5.72 11.91 3.59
CA PHE A 132 6.09 11.07 2.46
C PHE A 132 6.15 9.62 2.92
N HIS A 133 5.51 8.72 2.19
CA HIS A 133 5.56 7.28 2.43
C HIS A 133 6.01 6.60 1.14
N ALA A 134 6.89 5.60 1.24
CA ALA A 134 7.27 4.77 0.11
C ALA A 134 7.40 3.30 0.50
N MET A 135 7.16 2.43 -0.48
CA MET A 135 7.40 1.00 -0.45
C MET A 135 8.15 0.62 -1.73
N VAL A 136 9.38 0.14 -1.59
CA VAL A 136 10.23 -0.32 -2.68
C VAL A 136 10.27 -1.85 -2.65
N LEU A 137 9.87 -2.47 -3.75
CA LEU A 137 9.77 -3.92 -3.89
C LEU A 137 10.84 -4.46 -4.84
N GLY A 138 11.33 -5.66 -4.56
CA GLY A 138 12.22 -6.39 -5.48
C GLY A 138 13.71 -6.04 -5.33
N LEU A 139 14.11 -5.34 -4.27
CA LEU A 139 15.52 -5.10 -3.98
C LEU A 139 16.22 -6.41 -3.53
N PRO A 140 17.53 -6.58 -3.82
CA PRO A 140 18.28 -7.75 -3.36
C PRO A 140 18.31 -7.95 -1.83
N GLY A 141 18.14 -6.88 -1.06
CA GLY A 141 18.09 -6.89 0.41
C GLY A 141 16.69 -7.17 1.00
N GLY A 142 15.68 -7.40 0.15
CA GLY A 142 14.28 -7.50 0.55
C GLY A 142 13.53 -6.19 0.38
N ASP A 143 12.26 -6.14 0.77
CA ASP A 143 11.44 -4.95 0.59
C ASP A 143 11.84 -3.84 1.57
N ALA A 144 11.83 -2.59 1.09
CA ALA A 144 12.24 -1.42 1.87
C ALA A 144 11.12 -0.39 1.95
N PHE A 145 11.10 0.35 3.07
CA PHE A 145 10.10 1.36 3.35
C PHE A 145 10.75 2.69 3.70
N VAL A 146 10.06 3.78 3.37
CA VAL A 146 10.36 5.13 3.88
C VAL A 146 9.10 5.67 4.49
N ASP A 147 9.15 6.03 5.77
CA ASP A 147 7.99 6.52 6.51
C ASP A 147 8.36 7.73 7.39
N PRO A 148 7.40 8.58 7.75
CA PRO A 148 7.56 9.52 8.84
C PRO A 148 8.04 8.79 10.10
N ALA A 149 9.03 9.36 10.78
CA ALA A 149 9.60 8.75 11.97
C ALA A 149 8.57 8.65 13.11
N TYR A 150 7.68 9.63 13.22
CA TYR A 150 6.66 9.69 14.26
C TYR A 150 5.46 10.52 13.80
N ARG A 151 4.29 10.26 14.40
CA ARG A 151 3.02 10.87 14.02
C ARG A 151 3.04 12.39 14.13
N GLY A 152 2.37 13.05 13.19
CA GLY A 152 2.23 14.50 13.17
C GLY A 152 3.49 15.24 12.72
N ASN A 153 4.55 14.53 12.31
CA ASN A 153 5.75 15.13 11.75
C ASN A 153 6.00 14.67 10.32
N SER A 154 5.69 15.53 9.35
CA SER A 154 5.87 15.29 7.92
C SER A 154 7.26 15.65 7.39
N ILE A 155 8.24 15.86 8.28
CA ILE A 155 9.60 16.32 7.95
C ILE A 155 10.63 15.25 8.31
N ARG A 156 10.52 14.62 9.49
CA ARG A 156 11.44 13.57 9.96
C ARG A 156 10.99 12.23 9.42
N HIS A 157 11.88 11.53 8.73
CA HIS A 157 11.60 10.23 8.14
C HIS A 157 12.69 9.22 8.50
N GLN A 158 12.34 7.96 8.30
CA GLN A 158 13.22 6.81 8.45
C GLN A 158 13.05 5.88 7.25
N ALA A 159 14.16 5.39 6.70
CA ALA A 159 14.21 4.35 5.69
C ALA A 159 14.71 3.05 6.33
N TYR A 160 14.00 1.94 6.16
CA TYR A 160 14.29 0.67 6.85
C TYR A 160 13.88 -0.54 5.98
N TRP A 161 14.49 -1.70 6.25
CA TRP A 161 14.09 -2.96 5.62
C TRP A 161 12.90 -3.58 6.35
N LYS A 162 12.01 -4.25 5.61
CA LYS A 162 10.88 -4.99 6.22
C LYS A 162 11.35 -5.92 7.35
N HIS A 163 12.41 -6.68 7.11
CA HIS A 163 12.93 -7.67 8.05
C HIS A 163 13.60 -7.05 9.30
N ASP A 164 13.80 -5.73 9.34
CA ASP A 164 14.27 -5.02 10.55
C ASP A 164 13.10 -4.59 11.44
N LEU A 165 11.85 -4.78 11.02
CA LEU A 165 10.68 -4.61 11.90
C LEU A 165 10.58 -5.80 12.86
N ALA A 166 10.28 -5.51 14.11
CA ALA A 166 10.03 -6.55 15.10
C ALA A 166 8.84 -7.40 14.66
N THR A 167 9.00 -8.73 14.65
CA THR A 167 7.89 -9.65 14.44
C THR A 167 6.91 -9.53 15.63
N PRO A 168 5.59 -9.56 15.39
CA PRO A 168 4.62 -9.64 16.47
C PRO A 168 4.96 -10.82 17.39
N ALA A 169 4.81 -10.64 18.71
CA ALA A 169 5.01 -11.75 19.63
C ALA A 169 4.06 -12.92 19.25
N PRO A 170 4.51 -14.19 19.33
CA PRO A 170 3.66 -15.35 19.09
C PRO A 170 2.38 -15.28 19.93
N GLY A 171 1.21 -15.35 19.29
CA GLY A 171 -0.09 -15.11 19.93
C GLY A 171 -0.72 -13.75 19.64
N GLY A 172 -0.15 -12.97 18.71
CA GLY A 172 -0.78 -11.80 18.11
C GLY A 172 -2.14 -12.11 17.46
N ARG A 173 -3.00 -11.10 17.38
CA ARG A 173 -4.40 -11.16 16.92
C ARG A 173 -4.53 -11.96 15.61
N MET A 174 -5.46 -12.91 15.59
CA MET A 174 -5.68 -13.82 14.46
C MET A 174 -6.49 -13.15 13.35
N CYS A 175 -6.10 -13.37 12.10
CA CYS A 175 -6.96 -13.16 10.94
C CYS A 175 -8.00 -14.29 10.88
N SER A 176 -9.15 -14.07 10.25
CA SER A 176 -10.22 -15.07 10.10
C SER A 176 -10.91 -14.84 8.76
N TYR A 177 -11.75 -15.77 8.33
CA TYR A 177 -12.59 -15.55 7.15
C TYR A 177 -13.95 -16.22 7.34
N GLU A 178 -14.99 -15.65 6.74
CA GLU A 178 -16.34 -16.22 6.74
C GLU A 178 -16.71 -16.74 5.35
N GLU A 179 -17.08 -18.02 5.31
CA GLU A 179 -17.48 -18.72 4.09
C GLU A 179 -18.98 -18.48 3.82
N VAL A 180 -19.33 -17.35 3.22
CA VAL A 180 -20.73 -17.06 2.78
C VAL A 180 -21.02 -17.44 1.33
N ASN A 181 -19.99 -17.78 0.55
CA ASN A 181 -20.13 -18.22 -0.83
C ASN A 181 -20.07 -19.75 -0.92
N ASP A 182 -20.79 -20.34 -1.89
CA ASP A 182 -20.78 -21.80 -2.13
C ASP A 182 -19.38 -22.25 -2.56
N LEU A 183 -18.54 -22.52 -1.58
CA LEU A 183 -17.16 -22.90 -1.76
C LEU A 183 -16.99 -24.15 -2.60
N LYS A 184 -17.94 -25.09 -2.52
CA LYS A 184 -17.89 -26.29 -3.36
C LYS A 184 -18.09 -25.92 -4.81
N HIS A 185 -19.03 -25.02 -5.09
CA HIS A 185 -19.26 -24.49 -6.42
C HIS A 185 -18.08 -23.67 -6.92
N HIS A 186 -17.59 -22.69 -6.14
CA HIS A 186 -16.47 -21.84 -6.56
C HIS A 186 -15.16 -22.61 -6.67
N ALA A 187 -14.83 -23.52 -5.75
CA ALA A 187 -13.66 -24.37 -5.89
C ALA A 187 -13.79 -25.33 -7.08
N ALA A 188 -15.00 -25.76 -7.43
CA ALA A 188 -15.22 -26.51 -8.67
C ALA A 188 -14.99 -25.63 -9.90
N LEU A 189 -15.48 -24.39 -9.91
CA LEU A 189 -15.21 -23.42 -10.99
C LEU A 189 -13.72 -23.08 -11.10
N THR A 190 -13.01 -22.86 -10.00
CA THR A 190 -11.55 -22.62 -10.01
C THR A 190 -10.81 -23.85 -10.54
N ARG A 191 -11.16 -25.06 -10.09
CA ARG A 191 -10.55 -26.29 -10.62
C ARG A 191 -10.84 -26.46 -12.10
N GLN A 192 -12.07 -26.20 -12.54
CA GLN A 192 -12.45 -26.22 -13.94
C GLN A 192 -11.63 -25.20 -14.74
N TRP A 193 -11.55 -23.96 -14.28
CA TRP A 193 -10.75 -22.91 -14.90
C TRP A 193 -9.26 -23.26 -15.00
N VAL A 194 -8.66 -23.81 -13.94
CA VAL A 194 -7.26 -24.28 -13.95
C VAL A 194 -7.05 -25.39 -14.98
N GLN A 195 -8.01 -26.31 -15.10
CA GLN A 195 -7.96 -27.38 -16.11
C GLN A 195 -8.13 -26.83 -17.53
N GLU A 196 -9.01 -25.84 -17.71
CA GLU A 196 -9.26 -25.17 -19.00
C GLU A 196 -8.10 -24.26 -19.43
N ALA A 197 -7.43 -23.60 -18.49
CA ALA A 197 -6.29 -22.72 -18.74
C ALA A 197 -5.04 -23.49 -19.23
N GLY A 198 -4.94 -24.79 -18.94
CA GLY A 198 -3.84 -25.64 -19.43
C GLY A 198 -2.45 -25.15 -19.00
N THR A 199 -1.54 -24.97 -19.95
CA THR A 199 -0.17 -24.46 -19.68
C THR A 199 -0.06 -22.94 -19.70
N ALA A 200 -1.13 -22.22 -20.07
CA ALA A 200 -1.19 -20.78 -19.97
C ALA A 200 -1.36 -20.39 -18.49
N ARG A 201 -0.23 -20.24 -17.80
CA ARG A 201 -0.19 -19.73 -16.42
C ARG A 201 -0.35 -18.21 -16.35
N ALA A 202 -0.11 -17.51 -17.46
CA ALA A 202 -0.55 -16.15 -17.65
C ALA A 202 -2.04 -16.23 -18.01
N GLY A 203 -2.91 -15.58 -17.22
CA GLY A 203 -4.35 -15.55 -17.47
C GLY A 203 -4.71 -14.85 -18.79
N ASP A 204 -5.73 -14.00 -18.79
CA ASP A 204 -6.15 -13.28 -20.01
C ASP A 204 -5.29 -12.04 -20.35
N CYS A 205 -4.18 -11.86 -19.62
CA CYS A 205 -3.28 -10.71 -19.71
C CYS A 205 -3.99 -9.36 -19.59
N GLN A 206 -5.17 -9.32 -18.94
CA GLN A 206 -5.91 -8.08 -18.72
C GLN A 206 -5.57 -7.50 -17.36
N PHE A 207 -5.08 -6.26 -17.37
CA PHE A 207 -4.95 -5.46 -16.17
C PHE A 207 -6.31 -4.87 -15.78
N ARG A 208 -6.79 -5.15 -14.57
CA ARG A 208 -8.14 -4.79 -14.13
C ARG A 208 -8.13 -3.63 -13.16
N THR A 209 -9.09 -2.72 -13.32
CA THR A 209 -9.35 -1.66 -12.34
C THR A 209 -10.64 -1.97 -11.59
N TYR A 210 -10.57 -2.05 -10.26
CA TYR A 210 -11.71 -2.26 -9.37
C TYR A 210 -12.08 -0.95 -8.68
N ARG A 211 -13.38 -0.60 -8.67
CA ARG A 211 -13.90 0.51 -7.88
C ARG A 211 -14.05 0.06 -6.43
N LEU A 212 -13.30 0.69 -5.53
CA LEU A 212 -13.27 0.36 -4.10
C LEU A 212 -14.13 1.34 -3.29
N ALA A 213 -15.05 0.80 -2.52
CA ALA A 213 -15.77 1.49 -1.45
C ALA A 213 -15.08 1.18 -0.11
N LEU A 214 -14.12 2.03 0.29
CA LEU A 214 -13.34 1.85 1.52
C LEU A 214 -13.92 2.71 2.64
N ALA A 215 -14.42 2.06 3.68
CA ALA A 215 -14.95 2.71 4.88
C ALA A 215 -13.94 2.72 6.02
N CYS A 216 -14.18 3.56 7.04
CA CYS A 216 -13.49 3.42 8.31
C CYS A 216 -14.38 3.79 9.50
N THR A 217 -14.16 3.12 10.63
CA THR A 217 -14.87 3.42 11.89
C THR A 217 -14.45 4.77 12.47
N GLY A 218 -15.27 5.29 13.38
CA GLY A 218 -14.99 6.50 14.14
C GLY A 218 -13.68 6.40 14.93
N GLU A 219 -13.36 5.22 15.45
CA GLU A 219 -12.13 4.98 16.19
C GLU A 219 -10.91 5.05 15.27
N TYR A 220 -10.99 4.44 14.08
CA TYR A 220 -9.92 4.52 13.09
C TYR A 220 -9.70 5.97 12.65
N ALA A 221 -10.78 6.70 12.34
CA ALA A 221 -10.68 8.10 11.94
C ALA A 221 -10.05 8.97 13.05
N ASN A 222 -10.50 8.79 14.31
CA ASN A 222 -9.97 9.50 15.46
C ASN A 222 -8.49 9.21 15.72
N PHE A 223 -8.04 7.97 15.51
CA PHE A 223 -6.63 7.60 15.65
C PHE A 223 -5.70 8.43 14.76
N PHE A 224 -6.16 8.78 13.56
CA PHE A 224 -5.45 9.67 12.62
C PHE A 224 -5.77 11.15 12.81
N GLY A 225 -6.61 11.51 13.77
CA GLY A 225 -6.99 12.90 14.05
C GLY A 225 -8.11 13.44 13.15
N ALA A 226 -8.82 12.58 12.41
CA ALA A 226 -10.02 12.96 11.69
C ALA A 226 -11.21 13.01 12.66
N THR A 227 -11.74 14.20 12.91
CA THR A 227 -12.83 14.44 13.87
C THR A 227 -13.84 15.43 13.29
N GLY A 228 -15.11 15.31 13.69
CA GLY A 228 -16.18 16.19 13.21
C GLY A 228 -16.28 16.18 11.68
N ALA A 229 -16.26 17.36 11.06
CA ALA A 229 -16.30 17.50 9.61
C ALA A 229 -14.95 17.23 8.91
N ASN A 230 -13.83 17.19 9.65
CA ASN A 230 -12.51 17.00 9.06
C ASN A 230 -12.20 15.52 8.86
N LYS A 231 -12.28 15.06 7.61
CA LYS A 231 -12.03 13.67 7.20
C LYS A 231 -10.66 13.45 6.57
N ALA A 232 -9.95 14.54 6.23
CA ALA A 232 -8.72 14.48 5.44
C ALA A 232 -7.61 13.60 6.05
N PRO A 233 -7.37 13.60 7.38
CA PRO A 233 -6.35 12.73 7.96
C PRO A 233 -6.61 11.23 7.76
N ALA A 234 -7.87 10.80 7.92
CA ALA A 234 -8.25 9.40 7.71
C ALA A 234 -8.15 9.00 6.23
N ILE A 235 -8.59 9.87 5.32
CA ILE A 235 -8.50 9.62 3.87
C ILE A 235 -7.03 9.55 3.43
N ALA A 236 -6.15 10.36 4.00
CA ALA A 236 -4.72 10.30 3.73
C ALA A 236 -4.12 8.96 4.18
N ALA A 237 -4.45 8.50 5.38
CA ALA A 237 -3.99 7.20 5.88
C ALA A 237 -4.52 6.04 5.03
N MET A 238 -5.81 6.04 4.71
CA MET A 238 -6.43 5.04 3.83
C MET A 238 -5.79 5.01 2.44
N ALA A 239 -5.44 6.18 1.88
CA ALA A 239 -4.73 6.29 0.61
C ALA A 239 -3.32 5.69 0.68
N THR A 240 -2.55 5.98 1.74
CA THR A 240 -1.22 5.39 1.95
C THR A 240 -1.29 3.86 2.03
N SER A 241 -2.22 3.32 2.83
CA SER A 241 -2.44 1.86 2.90
C SER A 241 -2.80 1.27 1.55
N LEU A 242 -3.77 1.86 0.84
CA LEU A 242 -4.22 1.36 -0.46
C LEU A 242 -3.12 1.45 -1.52
N ASN A 243 -2.27 2.48 -1.49
CA ASN A 243 -1.16 2.63 -2.43
C ASN A 243 -0.16 1.48 -2.31
N ARG A 244 0.14 1.06 -1.07
CA ARG A 244 0.97 -0.11 -0.78
C ARG A 244 0.32 -1.40 -1.22
N VAL A 245 -0.94 -1.61 -0.84
CA VAL A 245 -1.72 -2.78 -1.25
C VAL A 245 -1.75 -2.89 -2.78
N ASN A 246 -2.06 -1.81 -3.50
CA ASN A 246 -2.03 -1.81 -4.96
C ASN A 246 -0.65 -2.20 -5.51
N GLY A 247 0.46 -1.83 -4.89
CA GLY A 247 1.80 -2.27 -5.31
C GLY A 247 1.95 -3.80 -5.36
N ILE A 248 1.36 -4.51 -4.41
CA ILE A 248 1.32 -5.98 -4.40
C ILE A 248 0.35 -6.52 -5.44
N TYR A 249 -0.89 -6.01 -5.46
CA TYR A 249 -1.94 -6.53 -6.33
C TYR A 249 -1.69 -6.27 -7.82
N GLU A 250 -1.01 -5.18 -8.15
CA GLU A 250 -0.61 -4.90 -9.52
C GLU A 250 0.48 -5.86 -10.00
N ARG A 251 1.43 -6.21 -9.12
CA ARG A 251 2.52 -7.16 -9.38
C ARG A 251 2.02 -8.59 -9.50
N ASP A 252 1.20 -9.03 -8.53
CA ASP A 252 0.89 -10.45 -8.32
C ASP A 252 -0.48 -10.86 -8.86
N ALA A 253 -1.42 -9.92 -8.99
CA ALA A 253 -2.80 -10.18 -9.41
C ALA A 253 -3.24 -9.39 -10.65
N ALA A 254 -2.34 -8.59 -11.25
CA ALA A 254 -2.61 -7.73 -12.40
C ALA A 254 -3.87 -6.87 -12.22
N LEU A 255 -4.08 -6.33 -11.03
CA LEU A 255 -5.21 -5.46 -10.75
C LEU A 255 -4.82 -4.25 -9.89
N THR A 256 -5.61 -3.19 -10.00
CA THR A 256 -5.50 -2.00 -9.15
C THR A 256 -6.88 -1.60 -8.64
N MET A 257 -6.91 -1.01 -7.45
CA MET A 257 -8.13 -0.53 -6.81
C MET A 257 -8.14 0.99 -6.75
N VAL A 258 -9.28 1.58 -7.10
CA VAL A 258 -9.50 3.03 -7.13
C VAL A 258 -10.70 3.39 -6.26
N LEU A 259 -10.50 4.30 -5.30
CA LEU A 259 -11.55 4.81 -4.42
C LEU A 259 -12.66 5.51 -5.21
N VAL A 260 -13.90 5.17 -4.90
CA VAL A 260 -15.09 5.73 -5.56
C VAL A 260 -15.27 7.24 -5.35
N ALA A 261 -16.04 7.87 -6.24
CA ALA A 261 -16.23 9.33 -6.30
C ALA A 261 -16.62 9.98 -4.98
N ASN A 262 -17.46 9.33 -4.16
CA ASN A 262 -17.98 9.80 -2.87
C ASN A 262 -17.46 8.97 -1.67
N ASN A 263 -16.27 8.37 -1.77
CA ASN A 263 -15.72 7.52 -0.71
C ASN A 263 -15.55 8.24 0.64
N ASP A 264 -15.37 9.56 0.64
CA ASP A 264 -15.32 10.36 1.87
C ASP A 264 -16.61 10.28 2.70
N GLN A 265 -17.75 9.89 2.11
CA GLN A 265 -18.98 9.63 2.85
C GLN A 265 -18.92 8.35 3.70
N LEU A 266 -17.99 7.44 3.42
CA LEU A 266 -17.74 6.22 4.19
C LEU A 266 -16.68 6.41 5.29
N VAL A 267 -16.15 7.63 5.44
CA VAL A 267 -15.28 7.99 6.56
C VAL A 267 -16.15 8.52 7.69
N PHE A 268 -16.33 7.70 8.74
CA PHE A 268 -17.09 8.05 9.92
C PHE A 268 -16.13 8.60 10.98
N THR A 269 -16.44 9.75 11.57
CA THR A 269 -15.55 10.48 12.49
C THR A 269 -16.05 10.50 13.94
N ASN A 270 -17.17 9.84 14.22
CA ASN A 270 -17.74 9.77 15.55
C ASN A 270 -18.05 8.30 15.91
N PRO A 271 -17.26 7.69 16.80
CA PRO A 271 -17.46 6.30 17.26
C PRO A 271 -18.87 6.02 17.80
N SER A 272 -19.51 7.03 18.41
CA SER A 272 -20.84 6.83 19.01
C SER A 272 -21.98 6.77 18.00
N THR A 273 -21.75 7.19 16.74
CA THR A 273 -22.79 7.30 15.72
C THR A 273 -22.40 6.65 14.38
N ASP A 274 -21.21 6.08 14.27
CA ASP A 274 -20.78 5.43 13.03
C ASP A 274 -21.58 4.17 12.72
N GLY A 275 -22.19 3.56 13.74
CA GLY A 275 -22.99 2.34 13.67
C GLY A 275 -22.18 1.13 13.27
N TYR A 276 -20.90 1.05 13.66
CA TYR A 276 -20.07 -0.14 13.56
C TYR A 276 -19.82 -0.76 14.93
N THR A 277 -19.77 -2.07 14.98
CA THR A 277 -19.29 -2.80 16.16
C THR A 277 -17.78 -2.95 16.08
N ASN A 278 -17.02 -1.86 16.33
CA ASN A 278 -15.58 -1.74 16.03
C ASN A 278 -14.67 -2.92 16.47
N ASN A 279 -15.04 -3.63 17.54
CA ASN A 279 -14.28 -4.75 18.09
C ASN A 279 -14.82 -6.14 17.69
N ASP A 280 -15.84 -6.20 16.83
CA ASP A 280 -16.46 -7.44 16.35
C ASP A 280 -16.41 -7.46 14.81
N GLY A 281 -15.34 -8.05 14.26
CA GLY A 281 -15.14 -8.15 12.82
C GLY A 281 -16.27 -8.89 12.10
N GLY A 282 -16.83 -9.94 12.72
CA GLY A 282 -17.92 -10.73 12.11
C GLY A 282 -19.19 -9.91 11.93
N ALA A 283 -19.58 -9.14 12.97
CA ALA A 283 -20.67 -8.18 12.85
C ALA A 283 -20.40 -7.10 11.78
N MET A 284 -19.17 -6.59 11.73
CA MET A 284 -18.76 -5.54 10.81
C MET A 284 -18.85 -5.94 9.32
N LEU A 285 -18.79 -7.23 8.97
CA LEU A 285 -18.95 -7.69 7.58
C LEU A 285 -20.31 -7.25 6.99
N GLY A 286 -21.40 -7.56 7.71
CA GLY A 286 -22.76 -7.20 7.30
C GLY A 286 -23.06 -5.71 7.46
N GLU A 287 -22.54 -5.09 8.52
CA GLU A 287 -22.66 -3.65 8.76
C GLU A 287 -22.01 -2.85 7.61
N ASN A 288 -20.81 -3.25 7.18
CA ASN A 288 -20.09 -2.59 6.10
C ASN A 288 -20.81 -2.77 4.76
N GLN A 289 -21.29 -3.98 4.48
CA GLN A 289 -22.09 -4.25 3.28
C GLN A 289 -23.34 -3.37 3.21
N THR A 290 -24.03 -3.20 4.34
CA THR A 290 -25.22 -2.35 4.43
C THR A 290 -24.89 -0.88 4.19
N LYS A 291 -23.82 -0.36 4.83
CA LYS A 291 -23.41 1.04 4.70
C LYS A 291 -22.90 1.36 3.30
N CYS A 292 -22.04 0.53 2.72
CA CYS A 292 -21.55 0.73 1.36
C CYS A 292 -22.70 0.75 0.34
N ASN A 293 -23.67 -0.16 0.46
CA ASN A 293 -24.86 -0.16 -0.39
C ASN A 293 -25.72 1.10 -0.20
N ALA A 294 -25.90 1.56 1.04
CA ALA A 294 -26.73 2.73 1.33
C ALA A 294 -26.09 4.05 0.88
N VAL A 295 -24.77 4.19 1.04
CA VAL A 295 -24.03 5.43 0.81
C VAL A 295 -23.52 5.55 -0.63
N ILE A 296 -22.92 4.47 -1.16
CA ILE A 296 -22.32 4.46 -2.50
C ILE A 296 -23.32 3.94 -3.55
N GLY A 297 -24.17 2.98 -3.17
CA GLY A 297 -25.05 2.26 -4.09
C GLY A 297 -24.33 1.04 -4.67
N SER A 298 -24.99 -0.11 -4.63
CA SER A 298 -24.40 -1.40 -5.02
C SER A 298 -23.86 -1.42 -6.46
N ALA A 299 -24.43 -0.66 -7.40
CA ALA A 299 -23.94 -0.60 -8.78
C ALA A 299 -22.64 0.20 -8.95
N ASN A 300 -22.25 1.00 -7.95
CA ASN A 300 -21.23 2.03 -8.08
C ASN A 300 -19.85 1.61 -7.53
N TYR A 301 -19.73 0.38 -7.04
CA TYR A 301 -18.46 -0.19 -6.57
C TYR A 301 -18.38 -1.69 -6.86
N ASP A 302 -17.17 -2.23 -6.90
CA ASP A 302 -16.88 -3.61 -7.26
C ASP A 302 -16.41 -4.43 -6.05
N ILE A 303 -15.73 -3.78 -5.11
CA ILE A 303 -15.29 -4.31 -3.82
C ILE A 303 -15.47 -3.24 -2.75
N GLY A 304 -15.79 -3.64 -1.53
CA GLY A 304 -15.80 -2.76 -0.37
C GLY A 304 -15.10 -3.42 0.81
N HIS A 305 -14.58 -2.58 1.70
CA HIS A 305 -13.79 -3.00 2.85
C HIS A 305 -13.89 -1.93 3.94
N VAL A 306 -13.71 -2.27 5.21
CA VAL A 306 -13.71 -1.30 6.32
C VAL A 306 -12.48 -1.43 7.19
N PHE A 307 -11.87 -0.29 7.51
CA PHE A 307 -10.81 -0.20 8.51
C PHE A 307 -11.34 0.15 9.89
N SER A 308 -10.82 -0.54 10.91
CA SER A 308 -11.21 -0.36 12.31
C SER A 308 -10.00 -0.28 13.24
N THR A 309 -10.24 -0.05 14.53
CA THR A 309 -9.20 -0.26 15.57
C THR A 309 -9.39 -1.56 16.34
N GLY A 310 -10.36 -2.38 15.91
CA GLY A 310 -10.51 -3.77 16.32
C GLY A 310 -9.26 -4.58 16.00
N GLY A 311 -9.20 -5.84 16.42
CA GLY A 311 -8.01 -6.66 16.20
C GLY A 311 -8.15 -7.64 15.06
N GLY A 312 -7.12 -7.73 14.21
CA GLY A 312 -7.03 -8.75 13.16
C GLY A 312 -7.85 -8.36 11.94
N GLY A 313 -8.45 -9.34 11.28
CA GLY A 313 -9.30 -9.09 10.14
C GLY A 313 -10.24 -10.25 9.87
N VAL A 314 -11.26 -9.95 9.08
CA VAL A 314 -12.17 -10.96 8.55
C VAL A 314 -12.74 -10.52 7.21
N ALA A 315 -12.87 -11.47 6.29
CA ALA A 315 -13.47 -11.22 5.00
C ALA A 315 -14.35 -12.37 4.51
N TYR A 316 -15.33 -11.99 3.69
CA TYR A 316 -16.06 -12.92 2.85
C TYR A 316 -15.21 -13.36 1.67
N LEU A 317 -15.02 -14.67 1.57
CA LEU A 317 -14.17 -15.29 0.56
C LEU A 317 -14.78 -15.14 -0.86
N ASN A 318 -13.97 -14.71 -1.83
CA ASN A 318 -14.39 -14.53 -3.23
C ASN A 318 -15.61 -13.59 -3.39
N SER A 319 -15.60 -12.46 -2.68
CA SER A 319 -16.73 -11.54 -2.57
C SER A 319 -16.86 -10.43 -3.62
N PRO A 320 -15.80 -9.90 -4.28
CA PRO A 320 -15.92 -8.85 -5.28
C PRO A 320 -16.95 -9.17 -6.36
N CYS A 321 -17.66 -8.14 -6.81
CA CYS A 321 -18.73 -8.24 -7.81
C CYS A 321 -19.91 -9.14 -7.44
N THR A 322 -20.04 -9.58 -6.18
CA THR A 322 -21.20 -10.33 -5.67
C THR A 322 -22.15 -9.43 -4.85
N GLY A 323 -23.20 -10.02 -4.26
CA GLY A 323 -24.07 -9.32 -3.30
C GLY A 323 -23.42 -9.01 -1.95
N ASN A 324 -22.30 -9.68 -1.64
CA ASN A 324 -21.56 -9.58 -0.38
C ASN A 324 -20.20 -8.87 -0.54
N LYS A 325 -20.01 -8.16 -1.66
CA LYS A 325 -18.75 -7.55 -2.10
C LYS A 325 -18.14 -6.51 -1.18
N ALA A 326 -18.84 -6.04 -0.16
CA ALA A 326 -18.34 -5.12 0.87
C ALA A 326 -18.10 -5.79 2.23
N GLY A 327 -18.21 -7.12 2.34
CA GLY A 327 -17.89 -7.82 3.58
C GLY A 327 -16.41 -8.13 3.70
N GLY A 328 -15.63 -7.12 4.06
CA GLY A 328 -14.22 -7.25 4.44
C GLY A 328 -13.85 -6.22 5.49
N VAL A 329 -13.07 -6.64 6.48
CA VAL A 329 -12.71 -5.86 7.66
C VAL A 329 -11.24 -6.08 7.98
N THR A 330 -10.52 -5.00 8.22
CA THR A 330 -9.19 -5.05 8.81
C THR A 330 -9.10 -4.07 9.97
N GLY A 331 -8.54 -4.52 11.08
CA GLY A 331 -8.39 -3.72 12.29
C GLY A 331 -7.04 -3.90 12.97
N SER A 332 -6.52 -2.81 13.51
CA SER A 332 -5.41 -2.85 14.47
C SER A 332 -5.56 -1.74 15.50
N GLY A 333 -5.11 -1.98 16.75
CA GLY A 333 -5.06 -0.93 17.77
C GLY A 333 -4.07 0.19 17.43
N ALA A 334 -3.12 -0.09 16.54
CA ALA A 334 -2.24 0.88 15.90
C ALA A 334 -2.19 0.55 14.40
N PRO A 335 -3.15 1.05 13.59
CA PRO A 335 -3.27 0.68 12.18
C PRO A 335 -2.29 1.47 11.31
N VAL A 336 -0.99 1.23 11.49
CA VAL A 336 0.10 2.00 10.86
C VAL A 336 1.18 1.07 10.31
N GLY A 337 1.80 1.50 9.20
CA GLY A 337 2.97 0.83 8.64
C GLY A 337 2.66 -0.49 7.94
N ASP A 338 3.72 -1.12 7.44
CA ASP A 338 3.68 -2.41 6.73
C ASP A 338 2.92 -3.52 7.50
N PRO A 339 3.05 -3.67 8.83
CA PRO A 339 2.29 -4.71 9.55
C PRO A 339 0.77 -4.54 9.46
N PHE A 340 0.28 -3.31 9.31
CA PHE A 340 -1.15 -3.10 9.06
C PHE A 340 -1.47 -3.23 7.56
N ASP A 341 -0.71 -2.53 6.71
CA ASP A 341 -1.02 -2.39 5.29
C ASP A 341 -0.87 -3.71 4.50
N ILE A 342 0.17 -4.48 4.78
CA ILE A 342 0.49 -5.70 4.01
C ILE A 342 0.07 -6.94 4.78
N ASP A 343 0.50 -7.08 6.04
CA ASP A 343 0.26 -8.32 6.77
C ASP A 343 -1.23 -8.53 7.11
N TYR A 344 -2.01 -7.44 7.24
CA TYR A 344 -3.46 -7.52 7.45
C TYR A 344 -4.29 -7.03 6.27
N VAL A 345 -4.15 -5.79 5.78
CA VAL A 345 -5.07 -5.28 4.74
C VAL A 345 -4.94 -6.07 3.44
N ALA A 346 -3.72 -6.30 2.96
CA ALA A 346 -3.52 -7.09 1.74
C ALA A 346 -3.97 -8.55 1.91
N HIS A 347 -3.79 -9.13 3.11
CA HIS A 347 -4.26 -10.48 3.48
C HIS A 347 -5.79 -10.59 3.42
N GLU A 348 -6.50 -9.69 4.08
CA GLU A 348 -7.96 -9.71 4.15
C GLU A 348 -8.62 -9.40 2.80
N MET A 349 -8.04 -8.46 2.04
CA MET A 349 -8.45 -8.27 0.64
C MET A 349 -8.13 -9.53 -0.18
N GLY A 350 -7.10 -10.30 0.18
CA GLY A 350 -6.73 -11.54 -0.49
C GLY A 350 -7.80 -12.60 -0.34
N HIS A 351 -8.38 -12.72 0.86
CA HIS A 351 -9.61 -13.48 1.08
C HIS A 351 -10.76 -12.96 0.22
N GLN A 352 -10.99 -11.65 0.15
CA GLN A 352 -12.02 -11.12 -0.74
C GLN A 352 -11.78 -11.58 -2.19
N TYR A 353 -10.55 -11.61 -2.69
CA TYR A 353 -10.22 -12.12 -4.02
C TYR A 353 -10.14 -13.67 -4.12
N GLY A 354 -10.46 -14.41 -3.06
CA GLY A 354 -10.59 -15.88 -3.08
C GLY A 354 -9.37 -16.65 -2.59
N GLY A 355 -8.34 -15.96 -2.07
CA GLY A 355 -7.18 -16.57 -1.43
C GLY A 355 -7.59 -17.32 -0.16
N ASN A 356 -7.12 -18.56 -0.01
CA ASN A 356 -7.20 -19.30 1.25
C ASN A 356 -5.86 -19.25 1.96
N HIS A 357 -5.88 -19.54 3.26
CA HIS A 357 -4.67 -19.75 4.04
C HIS A 357 -3.74 -20.80 3.42
N SER A 358 -2.52 -20.39 3.13
CA SER A 358 -1.51 -21.23 2.46
C SER A 358 -0.61 -21.97 3.45
N GLN A 359 -0.57 -21.55 4.71
CA GLN A 359 0.26 -22.14 5.75
C GLN A 359 -0.16 -23.56 6.13
N ASN A 360 0.82 -24.42 6.42
CA ASN A 360 0.64 -25.80 6.88
C ASN A 360 1.11 -25.97 8.34
N ASN A 361 0.58 -25.14 9.22
CA ASN A 361 0.62 -25.34 10.68
C ASN A 361 -0.82 -25.57 11.20
N ASN A 362 -1.03 -25.75 12.51
CA ASN A 362 -2.38 -25.95 13.04
C ASN A 362 -3.13 -24.64 13.36
N CYS A 363 -2.64 -23.50 12.86
CA CYS A 363 -3.15 -22.17 13.14
C CYS A 363 -4.04 -21.69 11.99
N ASN A 364 -5.37 -21.84 12.18
CA ASN A 364 -6.38 -21.45 11.19
C ASN A 364 -6.17 -22.05 9.78
N ARG A 365 -5.64 -23.28 9.70
CA ARG A 365 -5.23 -23.91 8.45
C ARG A 365 -6.41 -24.29 7.54
N ALA A 366 -6.32 -23.89 6.28
CA ALA A 366 -7.18 -24.39 5.21
C ALA A 366 -6.53 -25.61 4.53
N TYR A 367 -6.92 -26.84 4.93
CA TYR A 367 -6.36 -28.11 4.42
C TYR A 367 -6.19 -28.19 2.88
N PRO A 368 -7.16 -27.78 2.03
CA PRO A 368 -7.00 -27.89 0.58
C PRO A 368 -6.00 -26.89 -0.03
N ALA A 369 -5.55 -25.89 0.73
CA ALA A 369 -4.63 -24.84 0.28
C ALA A 369 -3.29 -24.84 1.05
N SER A 370 -3.08 -25.78 1.98
CA SER A 370 -1.89 -25.84 2.84
C SER A 370 -0.65 -26.31 2.08
N VAL A 371 0.10 -25.38 1.49
CA VAL A 371 1.27 -25.65 0.66
C VAL A 371 2.57 -25.10 1.23
N GLU A 372 2.50 -24.11 2.13
CA GLU A 372 3.67 -23.51 2.77
C GLU A 372 3.97 -24.16 4.12
N VAL A 373 5.25 -24.39 4.42
CA VAL A 373 5.67 -24.98 5.70
C VAL A 373 5.51 -23.98 6.85
N GLY A 374 5.21 -24.47 8.07
CA GLY A 374 5.14 -23.62 9.25
C GLY A 374 4.08 -22.52 9.17
N SER A 375 4.44 -21.30 9.57
CA SER A 375 3.65 -20.07 9.40
C SER A 375 3.44 -19.65 7.94
N GLY A 376 4.24 -20.16 7.01
CA GLY A 376 4.33 -19.62 5.65
C GLY A 376 5.08 -18.28 5.60
N ILE A 377 5.36 -17.84 4.38
CA ILE A 377 6.10 -16.59 4.09
C ILE A 377 5.35 -15.69 3.11
N THR A 378 4.32 -16.19 2.42
CA THR A 378 3.47 -15.36 1.56
C THR A 378 2.42 -14.59 2.37
N ILE A 379 1.83 -13.59 1.74
CA ILE A 379 0.77 -12.75 2.34
C ILE A 379 -0.42 -13.57 2.80
N MET A 380 -0.78 -14.66 2.12
CA MET A 380 -1.91 -15.52 2.54
C MET A 380 -1.51 -16.55 3.61
N GLY A 381 -0.22 -16.59 3.98
CA GLY A 381 0.27 -17.30 5.15
C GLY A 381 0.09 -16.46 6.42
N TYR A 382 0.46 -17.05 7.56
CA TYR A 382 0.47 -16.40 8.87
C TYR A 382 1.91 -16.14 9.31
N ALA A 383 2.74 -15.64 8.38
CA ALA A 383 4.15 -15.31 8.56
C ALA A 383 4.35 -14.48 9.85
N GLY A 384 5.20 -14.94 10.78
CA GLY A 384 5.42 -14.25 12.06
C GLY A 384 4.30 -14.35 13.09
N ILE A 385 3.15 -14.98 12.79
CA ILE A 385 1.98 -15.03 13.69
C ILE A 385 1.92 -16.35 14.48
N CYS A 386 2.21 -17.49 13.84
CA CYS A 386 2.04 -18.82 14.46
C CYS A 386 3.28 -19.72 14.36
N ALA A 387 3.50 -20.55 15.38
CA ALA A 387 4.60 -21.51 15.39
C ALA A 387 4.28 -22.81 14.61
N PRO A 388 5.29 -23.50 14.02
CA PRO A 388 6.67 -23.05 13.90
C PRO A 388 6.78 -21.90 12.88
N ASP A 389 7.46 -20.83 13.29
CA ASP A 389 7.67 -19.67 12.44
C ASP A 389 8.85 -19.91 11.51
N VAL A 390 8.68 -19.57 10.23
CA VAL A 390 9.68 -19.75 9.16
C VAL A 390 9.92 -18.48 8.35
N ALA A 391 9.25 -17.39 8.72
CA ALA A 391 9.33 -16.09 8.06
C ALA A 391 10.56 -15.28 8.51
#